data_AF-A0A0Q6XU03-F1
#
_entry.id   AF-A0A0Q6XU03-F1
#
_cell.length_a   1.000
_cell.length_b   1.000
_cell.length_c   1.000
_cell.angle_alpha   90.00
_cell.angle_beta   90.00
_cell.angle_gamma   90.00
#
_symmetry.space_group_name_H-M   'P 1'
#
loop_
_entity.id
_entity.type
_entity.pdbx_description
1 polymer ?
#
loop_
_entity_poly.entity_id
_entity_poly.type
_entity_poly.pdbx_seq_one_letter_code
_entity_poly.pdbx_strand_id
1 'polypeptide(L)'
;MLAITMLSVRIDQFEFDDPGSEEAVEIDVSRQSKSPYPDVTSFVRATVGVLAATTLAEPKPFHLVHDRRQISEYVKRFANIDIPLHADWLTYQLATESWDQTHLAICAPGIFIRYHWSTSA
;
A
#
# COMPACT_ATOMS: atom_id res chain seq x y z
N MET A 1 1.35 1.46 27.86
CA MET A 1 2.45 1.16 26.92
C MET A 1 1.83 1.11 25.54
N LEU A 2 1.91 2.21 24.78
CA LEU A 2 1.34 2.30 23.43
C LEU A 2 2.19 1.42 22.52
N ALA A 3 1.69 0.24 22.17
CA ALA A 3 2.30 -0.57 21.14
C ALA A 3 2.21 0.22 19.83
N ILE A 4 3.35 0.55 19.22
CA ILE A 4 3.40 1.17 17.91
C ILE A 4 2.84 0.13 16.92
N THR A 5 1.63 0.38 16.44
CA THR A 5 0.73 -0.59 15.78
C THR A 5 1.04 -0.80 14.29
N MET A 6 2.13 -0.21 13.79
CA MET A 6 2.43 -0.09 12.37
C MET A 6 3.71 -0.86 12.00
N LEU A 7 3.62 -1.69 10.97
CA LEU A 7 4.75 -2.32 10.30
C LEU A 7 5.11 -1.48 9.07
N SER A 8 6.38 -1.15 8.91
CA SER A 8 6.90 -0.44 7.73
C SER A 8 8.04 -1.24 7.11
N VAL A 9 7.89 -1.58 5.83
CA VAL A 9 8.87 -2.33 5.04
C VAL A 9 9.30 -1.45 3.87
N ARG A 10 10.61 -1.42 3.61
CA ARG A 10 11.24 -0.68 2.52
C ARG A 10 12.20 -1.62 1.82
N ILE A 11 11.93 -1.89 0.56
CA ILE A 11 12.64 -2.85 -0.29
C ILE A 11 13.28 -2.05 -1.41
N ASP A 12 14.58 -2.19 -1.59
CA ASP A 12 15.32 -1.60 -2.69
C ASP A 12 15.66 -2.65 -3.76
N GLN A 13 16.25 -2.19 -4.86
CA GLN A 13 16.56 -2.99 -6.04
C GLN A 13 17.39 -4.26 -5.76
N PHE A 14 18.13 -4.32 -4.65
CA PHE A 14 19.01 -5.45 -4.34
C PHE A 14 18.28 -6.67 -3.76
N GLU A 15 17.04 -6.50 -3.34
CA GLU A 15 16.18 -7.55 -2.80
C GLU A 15 15.32 -8.23 -3.88
N PHE A 16 15.40 -7.74 -5.12
CA PHE A 16 14.75 -8.30 -6.31
C PHE A 16 15.68 -9.24 -7.07
N ASP A 17 15.11 -10.15 -7.85
CA ASP A 17 15.88 -11.18 -8.57
C ASP A 17 16.73 -10.58 -9.72
N ASP A 18 16.40 -9.38 -10.18
CA ASP A 18 17.18 -8.59 -11.14
C ASP A 18 17.64 -7.27 -10.49
N PRO A 19 18.92 -7.16 -10.08
CA PRO A 19 19.48 -5.94 -9.50
C PRO A 19 19.51 -4.74 -10.47
N GLY A 20 19.31 -4.96 -11.77
CA GLY A 20 19.23 -3.91 -12.79
C GLY A 20 17.83 -3.35 -13.01
N SER A 21 16.81 -3.85 -12.30
CA SER A 21 15.40 -3.44 -12.45
C SER A 21 15.11 -2.04 -11.91
N GLU A 22 16.00 -1.49 -11.09
CA GLU A 22 15.82 -0.20 -10.37
C GLU A 22 14.48 -0.09 -9.62
N GLU A 23 13.89 -1.24 -9.24
CA GLU A 23 12.63 -1.29 -8.52
C GLU A 23 12.79 -0.94 -7.04
N ALA A 24 11.79 -0.25 -6.51
CA ALA A 24 11.64 0.01 -5.08
C ALA A 24 10.21 -0.25 -4.63
N VAL A 25 10.04 -0.85 -3.45
CA VAL A 25 8.74 -1.11 -2.82
C VAL A 25 8.71 -0.61 -1.39
N GLU A 26 7.71 0.21 -1.07
CA GLU A 26 7.38 0.61 0.29
C GLU A 26 6.01 0.05 0.68
N ILE A 27 5.96 -0.62 1.83
CA ILE A 27 4.71 -1.14 2.39
C ILE A 27 4.57 -0.65 3.82
N ASP A 28 3.46 -0.02 4.13
CA ASP A 28 3.08 0.30 5.51
C ASP A 28 1.79 -0.44 5.85
N VAL A 29 1.74 -1.11 7.00
CA VAL A 29 0.57 -1.85 7.46
C VAL A 29 0.22 -1.40 8.85
N SER A 30 -1.05 -1.10 9.10
CA SER A 30 -1.56 -0.91 10.45
C SER A 30 -2.89 -1.60 10.65
N ARG A 31 -3.15 -2.04 11.88
CA ARG A 31 -4.51 -2.39 12.29
C ARG A 31 -5.39 -1.15 12.36
N GLN A 32 -6.64 -1.29 11.91
CA GLN A 32 -7.67 -0.30 12.16
C GLN A 32 -7.97 -0.27 13.67
N SER A 33 -7.92 0.91 14.26
CA SER A 33 -8.08 1.10 15.70
C SER A 33 -8.64 2.48 15.98
N LYS A 34 -9.35 2.68 17.11
CA LYS A 34 -9.90 4.01 17.45
C LYS A 34 -8.83 5.11 17.52
N SER A 35 -7.58 4.73 17.77
CA SER A 35 -6.40 5.58 17.69
C SER A 35 -5.17 4.67 17.50
N PRO A 36 -4.19 5.04 16.65
CA PRO A 36 -4.10 6.32 15.94
C PRO A 36 -4.77 6.35 14.56
N TYR A 37 -5.26 5.22 14.05
CA TYR A 37 -5.80 5.09 12.69
C TYR A 37 -7.25 4.59 12.70
N PRO A 38 -8.23 5.46 13.04
CA PRO A 38 -9.65 5.11 12.98
C PRO A 38 -10.16 4.85 11.57
N ASP A 39 -9.54 5.47 10.57
CA ASP A 39 -9.96 5.44 9.17
C ASP A 39 -8.76 5.50 8.21
N VAL A 40 -9.03 5.29 6.92
CA VAL A 40 -8.00 5.35 5.87
C VAL A 40 -7.38 6.74 5.74
N THR A 41 -8.15 7.81 5.98
CA THR A 41 -7.67 9.19 5.86
C THR A 41 -6.57 9.50 6.89
N SER A 42 -6.76 9.09 8.15
CA SER A 42 -5.76 9.23 9.21
C SER A 42 -4.53 8.37 8.96
N PHE A 43 -4.71 7.16 8.42
CA PHE A 43 -3.61 6.30 7.99
C PHE A 43 -2.79 6.89 6.84
N VAL A 44 -3.44 7.36 5.77
CA VAL A 44 -2.79 8.03 4.63
C VAL A 44 -2.09 9.32 5.07
N ARG A 45 -2.72 10.09 5.97
CA ARG A 45 -2.10 11.31 6.51
C ARG A 45 -0.78 11.00 7.20
N ALA A 46 -0.71 9.90 7.96
CA ALA A 46 0.47 9.53 8.71
C ALA A 46 1.58 8.90 7.85
N THR A 47 1.21 8.19 6.78
CA THR A 47 2.17 7.45 5.94
C THR A 47 2.60 8.20 4.68
N VAL A 48 1.79 9.15 4.21
CA VAL A 48 2.02 9.89 2.95
C VAL A 48 2.07 11.39 3.19
N GLY A 49 1.09 11.92 3.93
CA GLY A 49 0.98 13.34 4.26
C GLY A 49 -0.42 13.90 4.14
N VAL A 50 -0.58 15.15 4.59
CA VAL A 50 -1.90 15.82 4.70
C VAL A 50 -2.57 15.98 3.34
N LEU A 51 -1.82 16.37 2.30
CA LEU A 51 -2.38 16.66 0.99
C LEU A 51 -3.07 15.42 0.38
N ALA A 52 -2.35 14.29 0.30
CA ALA A 52 -2.90 13.02 -0.21
C ALA A 52 -4.14 12.57 0.57
N ALA A 53 -4.13 12.74 1.90
CA ALA A 53 -5.27 12.38 2.74
C ALA A 53 -6.51 13.25 2.47
N THR A 54 -6.33 14.51 2.07
CA THR A 54 -7.45 15.42 1.75
C THR A 54 -7.96 15.32 0.32
N THR A 55 -7.23 14.63 -0.56
CA THR A 55 -7.55 14.50 -1.99
C THR A 55 -7.79 13.04 -2.41
N LEU A 56 -8.21 12.19 -1.49
CA LEU A 56 -8.55 10.80 -1.79
C LEU A 56 -9.70 10.75 -2.80
N ALA A 57 -9.44 10.14 -3.97
CA ALA A 57 -10.46 9.86 -4.96
C ALA A 57 -11.44 8.78 -4.46
N GLU A 58 -12.52 8.56 -5.21
CA GLU A 58 -13.44 7.46 -4.93
C GLU A 58 -12.70 6.11 -5.00
N PRO A 59 -12.82 5.23 -3.99
CA PRO A 59 -12.14 3.96 -4.00
C PRO A 59 -12.76 3.00 -5.01
N LYS A 60 -11.93 2.13 -5.58
CA LYS A 60 -12.38 0.98 -6.38
C LYS A 60 -12.11 -0.34 -5.64
N PRO A 61 -12.90 -1.41 -5.88
CA PRO A 61 -12.55 -2.75 -5.43
C PRO A 61 -11.15 -3.16 -5.88
N PHE A 62 -10.39 -3.85 -5.02
CA PHE A 62 -9.03 -4.30 -5.32
C PHE A 62 -8.94 -5.15 -6.59
N HIS A 63 -9.95 -5.97 -6.86
CA HIS A 63 -9.99 -6.80 -8.06
C HIS A 63 -10.00 -6.01 -9.40
N LEU A 64 -10.29 -4.70 -9.36
CA LEU A 64 -10.25 -3.78 -10.50
C LEU A 64 -8.91 -3.04 -10.65
N VAL A 65 -7.94 -3.28 -9.78
CA VAL A 65 -6.58 -2.73 -9.90
C VAL A 65 -5.81 -3.49 -10.98
N HIS A 66 -5.11 -2.75 -11.85
CA HIS A 66 -4.39 -3.30 -13.01
C HIS A 66 -3.34 -4.34 -12.58
N ASP A 67 -2.39 -3.94 -11.74
CA ASP A 67 -1.25 -4.77 -11.31
C ASP A 67 -1.51 -5.59 -10.04
N ARG A 68 -2.79 -5.92 -9.77
CA ARG A 68 -3.21 -6.57 -8.51
C ARG A 68 -2.48 -7.88 -8.20
N ARG A 69 -2.01 -8.61 -9.22
CA ARG A 69 -1.25 -9.85 -9.04
C ARG A 69 0.11 -9.56 -8.41
N GLN A 70 0.89 -8.66 -9.01
CA GLN A 70 2.19 -8.24 -8.51
C GLN A 70 2.05 -7.63 -7.10
N ILE A 71 1.06 -6.75 -6.91
CA ILE A 71 0.78 -6.14 -5.60
C ILE A 71 0.53 -7.23 -4.54
N SER A 72 -0.31 -8.24 -4.85
CA SER A 72 -0.61 -9.33 -3.92
C SER A 72 0.64 -10.18 -3.62
N GLU A 73 1.47 -10.44 -4.63
CA GLU A 73 2.72 -11.19 -4.49
C GLU A 73 3.73 -10.45 -3.61
N TYR A 74 3.95 -9.15 -3.85
CA TYR A 74 4.88 -8.34 -3.07
C TYR A 74 4.38 -8.12 -1.64
N VAL A 75 3.09 -7.82 -1.44
CA VAL A 75 2.52 -7.68 -0.10
C VAL A 75 2.61 -9.00 0.68
N LYS A 76 2.38 -10.14 0.03
CA LYS A 76 2.55 -11.46 0.65
C LYS A 76 4.01 -11.74 0.99
N ARG A 77 4.93 -11.50 0.06
CA ARG A 77 6.37 -11.75 0.24
C ARG A 77 6.96 -10.90 1.35
N PHE A 78 6.69 -9.59 1.34
CA PHE A 78 7.40 -8.63 2.19
C PHE A 78 6.66 -8.26 3.48
N ALA A 79 5.33 -8.32 3.50
CA ALA A 79 4.52 -8.00 4.68
C ALA A 79 3.75 -9.21 5.25
N ASN A 80 3.87 -10.39 4.64
CA ASN A 80 3.19 -11.62 5.06
C ASN A 80 1.67 -11.48 5.17
N ILE A 81 1.07 -10.73 4.22
CA ILE A 81 -0.38 -10.53 4.13
C ILE A 81 -0.87 -11.07 2.80
N ASP A 82 -1.85 -11.97 2.85
CA ASP A 82 -2.48 -12.49 1.65
C ASP A 82 -3.61 -11.55 1.20
N ILE A 83 -3.47 -10.98 0.01
CA ILE A 83 -4.52 -10.20 -0.64
C ILE A 83 -5.17 -11.10 -1.72
N PRO A 84 -6.43 -11.52 -1.56
CA PRO A 84 -7.11 -12.29 -2.59
C PRO A 84 -7.26 -11.49 -3.89
N LEU A 85 -6.97 -12.11 -5.04
CA LEU A 85 -7.03 -11.45 -6.37
C LEU A 85 -8.43 -10.96 -6.76
N HIS A 86 -9.48 -11.48 -6.11
CA HIS A 86 -10.88 -11.13 -6.32
C HIS A 86 -11.49 -10.41 -5.11
N ALA A 87 -10.65 -9.81 -4.25
CA ALA A 87 -11.14 -9.09 -3.08
C ALA A 87 -11.92 -7.83 -3.47
N ASP A 88 -13.03 -7.60 -2.79
CA ASP A 88 -13.82 -6.35 -2.86
C ASP A 88 -13.33 -5.29 -1.87
N TRP A 89 -12.04 -5.33 -1.53
CA TRP A 89 -11.44 -4.40 -0.58
C TRP A 89 -11.32 -3.02 -1.22
N LEU A 90 -11.80 -1.99 -0.50
CA LEU A 90 -11.74 -0.62 -0.98
C LEU A 90 -10.27 -0.21 -1.17
N THR A 91 -9.95 0.25 -2.37
CA THR A 91 -8.59 0.62 -2.75
C THR A 91 -8.58 2.03 -3.31
N TYR A 92 -7.79 2.90 -2.68
CA TYR A 92 -7.59 4.28 -3.07
C TYR A 92 -6.30 4.41 -3.86
N GLN A 93 -6.38 5.06 -5.02
CA GLN A 93 -5.21 5.51 -5.76
C GLN A 93 -4.69 6.80 -5.13
N LEU A 94 -3.42 6.84 -4.74
CA LEU A 94 -2.81 7.97 -4.01
C LEU A 94 -1.96 8.87 -4.90
N ALA A 95 -1.34 8.32 -5.93
CA ALA A 95 -0.65 9.05 -6.99
C ALA A 95 -1.31 8.75 -8.34
N THR A 96 -1.26 9.69 -9.29
CA THR A 96 -1.73 9.43 -10.66
C THR A 96 -1.07 8.17 -11.19
N GLU A 97 -1.86 7.25 -11.76
CA GLU A 97 -1.33 6.04 -12.39
C GLU A 97 -0.32 6.47 -13.48
N SER A 98 0.96 6.12 -13.27
CA SER A 98 2.02 6.23 -14.27
C SER A 98 2.68 4.88 -14.43
N TRP A 99 3.32 4.65 -15.57
CA TRP A 99 3.90 3.34 -15.88
C TRP A 99 5.08 3.00 -14.95
N ASP A 100 5.72 4.01 -14.37
CA ASP A 100 6.87 3.94 -13.47
C ASP A 100 6.48 3.96 -11.98
N GLN A 101 5.21 4.10 -11.62
CA GLN A 101 4.79 4.08 -10.22
C GLN A 101 3.37 3.55 -9.97
N THR A 102 3.20 2.85 -8.85
CA THR A 102 1.90 2.46 -8.32
C THR A 102 1.85 2.83 -6.85
N HIS A 103 0.95 3.74 -6.47
CA HIS A 103 0.79 4.17 -5.08
C HIS A 103 -0.66 4.04 -4.62
N LEU A 104 -0.90 3.13 -3.66
CA LEU A 104 -2.22 2.70 -3.23
C LEU A 104 -2.37 2.73 -1.71
N ALA A 105 -3.61 2.94 -1.24
CA ALA A 105 -4.07 2.53 0.08
C ALA A 105 -5.18 1.49 -0.04
N ILE A 106 -4.98 0.32 0.54
CA ILE A 106 -5.90 -0.83 0.49
C ILE A 106 -6.52 -1.01 1.89
N CYS A 107 -7.84 -1.04 1.94
CA CYS A 107 -8.64 -1.23 3.15
C CYS A 107 -9.11 -2.68 3.24
N ALA A 108 -8.31 -3.52 3.90
CA ALA A 108 -8.67 -4.89 4.21
C ALA A 108 -9.47 -4.98 5.52
N PRO A 109 -10.14 -6.11 5.81
CA PRO A 109 -10.86 -6.30 7.07
C PRO A 109 -9.96 -6.09 8.30
N GLY A 110 -10.17 -4.97 9.00
CA GLY A 110 -9.45 -4.62 10.23
C GLY A 110 -8.01 -4.13 10.06
N ILE A 111 -7.53 -3.94 8.83
CA ILE A 111 -6.17 -3.41 8.55
C ILE A 111 -6.17 -2.44 7.38
N PHE A 112 -5.24 -1.48 7.41
CA PHE A 112 -4.90 -0.62 6.29
C PHE A 112 -3.50 -0.98 5.79
N ILE A 113 -3.34 -0.96 4.47
CA ILE A 113 -2.09 -1.26 3.78
C ILE A 113 -1.80 -0.10 2.83
N ARG A 114 -0.69 0.60 3.00
CA ARG A 114 -0.12 1.47 1.97
C ARG A 114 0.83 0.59 1.15
N TYR A 115 0.71 0.64 -0.16
CA TYR A 115 1.65 0.03 -1.09
C TYR A 115 2.16 1.10 -2.04
N HIS A 116 3.47 1.25 -2.16
CA HIS A 116 4.11 2.14 -3.12
C HIS A 116 5.20 1.36 -3.84
N TRP A 117 5.01 1.15 -5.14
CA TRP A 117 6.04 0.62 -6.02
C TRP A 117 6.45 1.72 -6.98
N SER A 118 7.74 1.78 -7.29
CA SER A 118 8.30 2.67 -8.30
C SER A 118 9.51 2.04 -8.98
N THR A 119 9.80 2.47 -10.20
CA THR A 119 11.04 2.16 -10.93
C THR A 119 11.61 3.42 -11.57
N SER A 120 12.92 3.48 -11.78
CA SER A 120 13.60 4.55 -12.54
C SER A 120 14.10 4.13 -13.92
N ALA A 121 13.81 2.89 -14.34
CA ALA A 121 14.22 2.30 -15.60
C ALA A 121 13.62 2.99 -16.85
#